data_AF-A0A5C6EEC7-F1
#
_entry.id   AF-A0A5C6EEC7-F1
#
_cell.length_a   1.000
_cell.length_b   1.000
_cell.length_c   1.000
_cell.angle_alpha   90.00
_cell.angle_beta   90.00
_cell.angle_gamma   90.00
#
_symmetry.space_group_name_H-M   'P 1'
#
loop_
_entity.id
_entity.type
_entity.pdbx_description
1 polymer ?
#
loop_
_entity_poly.entity_id
_entity_poly.type
_entity_poly.pdbx_seq_one_letter_code
_entity_poly.pdbx_strand_id
1 'polypeptide(L)'
;MAFCTNLLFLLVAGIAPSGSLADSQRTRKKVDLIEHHHFVDKNGREVFQQVIFYDWSAANRRFHVRAWRLIKSDDQIPIRQFDPPRYECSWNDEGCQRLVTAPQMKETWTQQDPERLNRAFWPEERRVPLWEAPTSP
;
A
#
# COMPACT_ATOMS: atom_id res chain seq x y z
N MET A 1 -52.41 -0.94 61.54
CA MET A 1 -51.01 -1.41 61.45
C MET A 1 -50.78 -1.86 60.02
N ALA A 2 -49.94 -1.13 59.30
CA ALA A 2 -49.72 -1.24 57.86
C ALA A 2 -48.35 -1.86 57.58
N PHE A 3 -48.26 -2.72 56.56
CA PHE A 3 -47.02 -3.00 55.85
C PHE A 3 -47.34 -3.20 54.36
N CYS A 4 -47.05 -2.16 53.56
CA CYS A 4 -46.88 -2.26 52.11
C CYS A 4 -45.38 -2.30 51.84
N THR A 5 -44.86 -3.39 51.29
CA THR A 5 -43.47 -3.52 50.87
C THR A 5 -43.36 -3.14 49.40
N ASN A 6 -42.76 -1.98 49.12
CA ASN A 6 -42.39 -1.55 47.76
C ASN A 6 -41.17 -2.34 47.28
N LEU A 7 -41.30 -3.02 46.15
CA LEU A 7 -40.20 -3.67 45.44
C LEU A 7 -39.56 -2.66 44.48
N LEU A 8 -38.32 -2.29 44.76
CA LEU A 8 -37.51 -1.37 43.96
C LEU A 8 -36.97 -2.12 42.73
N PHE A 9 -37.40 -1.73 41.52
CA PHE A 9 -36.79 -2.17 40.27
C PHE A 9 -35.47 -1.41 40.05
N LEU A 10 -34.34 -2.10 40.15
CA LEU A 10 -33.04 -1.60 39.72
C LEU A 10 -32.93 -1.74 38.19
N LEU A 11 -33.02 -0.62 37.48
CA LEU A 11 -32.65 -0.49 36.08
C LEU A 11 -31.13 -0.61 35.96
N VAL A 12 -30.64 -1.76 35.54
CA VAL A 12 -29.25 -1.92 35.10
C VAL A 12 -29.15 -1.34 33.69
N ALA A 13 -28.60 -0.13 33.58
CA ALA A 13 -28.22 0.44 32.30
C ALA A 13 -27.07 -0.39 31.71
N GLY A 14 -27.37 -1.17 30.67
CA GLY A 14 -26.36 -1.87 29.89
C GLY A 14 -25.46 -0.86 29.19
N ILE A 15 -24.19 -0.79 29.60
CA ILE A 15 -23.14 -0.10 28.86
C ILE A 15 -22.90 -0.95 27.61
N ALA A 16 -23.46 -0.53 26.48
CA ALA A 16 -23.08 -1.10 25.19
C ALA A 16 -21.57 -0.83 25.01
N PRO A 17 -20.74 -1.85 24.67
CA PRO A 17 -19.40 -1.56 24.22
C PRO A 17 -19.55 -0.76 22.93
N SER A 18 -19.14 0.50 22.96
CA SER A 18 -18.93 1.31 21.77
C SER A 18 -17.94 0.54 20.91
N GLY A 19 -18.45 -0.21 19.93
CA GLY A 19 -17.63 -0.80 18.90
C GLY A 19 -16.90 0.35 18.23
N SER A 20 -15.63 0.52 18.56
CA SER A 20 -14.71 1.27 17.72
C SER A 20 -14.77 0.56 16.36
N LEU A 21 -15.50 1.16 15.42
CA LEU A 21 -15.22 0.95 14.01
C LEU A 21 -13.73 1.26 13.90
N ALA A 22 -12.92 0.23 13.73
CA ALA A 22 -11.49 0.39 13.56
C ALA A 22 -11.31 1.38 12.40
N ASP A 23 -10.88 2.60 12.73
CA ASP A 23 -10.57 3.61 11.73
C ASP A 23 -9.54 2.98 10.82
N SER A 24 -9.94 2.67 9.58
CA SER A 24 -9.10 1.93 8.65
C SER A 24 -7.90 2.81 8.36
N GLN A 25 -6.77 2.56 9.05
CA GLN A 25 -5.62 3.45 8.99
C GLN A 25 -5.20 3.62 7.54
N ARG A 26 -5.30 4.83 7.00
CA ARG A 26 -4.89 5.12 5.63
C ARG A 26 -3.53 5.77 5.62
N THR A 27 -2.58 5.15 4.94
CA THR A 27 -1.23 5.70 4.78
C THR A 27 -0.97 6.08 3.33
N ARG A 28 -0.39 7.26 3.12
CA ARG A 28 -0.08 7.81 1.79
C ARG A 28 1.41 8.08 1.68
N LYS A 29 2.04 7.65 0.59
CA LYS A 29 3.42 8.02 0.22
C LYS A 29 3.46 8.53 -1.21
N LYS A 30 4.48 9.35 -1.50
CA LYS A 30 4.77 9.88 -2.83
C LYS A 30 6.10 9.30 -3.30
N VAL A 31 6.18 9.01 -4.59
CA VAL A 31 7.41 8.59 -5.27
C VAL A 31 7.51 9.32 -6.61
N ASP A 32 8.69 9.32 -7.22
CA ASP A 32 8.91 10.01 -8.49
C ASP A 32 8.33 9.25 -9.69
N LEU A 33 8.36 7.91 -9.65
CA LEU A 33 7.90 7.06 -10.74
C LEU A 33 7.25 5.77 -10.22
N ILE A 34 6.10 5.44 -10.81
CA ILE A 34 5.47 4.12 -10.71
C ILE A 34 5.74 3.35 -12.01
N GLU A 35 6.18 2.10 -11.92
CA GLU A 35 6.26 1.19 -13.06
C GLU A 35 5.23 0.08 -12.89
N HIS A 36 4.36 -0.08 -13.89
CA HIS A 36 3.55 -1.27 -14.06
C HIS A 36 4.31 -2.21 -15.00
N HIS A 37 4.83 -3.31 -14.46
CA HIS A 37 5.69 -4.23 -15.20
C HIS A 37 4.98 -5.56 -15.42
N HIS A 38 5.05 -6.04 -16.66
CA HIS A 38 4.57 -7.32 -17.14
C HIS A 38 5.77 -8.21 -17.45
N PHE A 39 5.94 -9.27 -16.67
CA PHE A 39 6.93 -10.29 -16.96
C PHE A 39 6.35 -11.27 -17.98
N VAL A 40 7.01 -11.41 -19.12
CA VAL A 40 6.64 -12.36 -20.17
C VAL A 40 7.65 -13.50 -20.28
N ASP A 41 7.17 -14.68 -20.67
CA ASP A 41 8.03 -15.82 -20.99
C ASP A 41 8.66 -15.70 -22.40
N LYS A 42 9.45 -16.71 -22.77
CA LYS A 42 10.09 -16.79 -24.10
C LYS A 42 9.11 -16.86 -25.28
N ASN A 43 7.85 -17.20 -25.03
CA ASN A 43 6.79 -17.28 -26.03
C ASN A 43 5.93 -16.00 -26.07
N GLY A 44 6.27 -15.00 -25.24
CA GLY A 44 5.49 -13.77 -25.11
C GLY A 44 4.26 -13.88 -24.22
N ARG A 45 4.08 -14.99 -23.49
CA ARG A 45 2.97 -15.15 -22.54
C ARG A 45 3.29 -14.42 -21.24
N GLU A 46 2.35 -13.61 -20.76
CA GLU A 46 2.46 -13.01 -19.44
C GLU A 46 2.45 -14.07 -18.33
N VAL A 47 3.44 -14.01 -17.45
CA VAL A 47 3.61 -14.92 -16.30
C VAL A 47 3.15 -14.24 -15.02
N PHE A 48 3.53 -12.98 -14.81
CA PHE A 48 3.09 -12.18 -13.67
C PHE A 48 3.16 -10.69 -14.00
N GLN A 49 2.43 -9.91 -13.21
CA GLN A 49 2.53 -8.46 -13.19
C GLN A 49 3.00 -7.98 -11.82
N GLN A 50 3.72 -6.87 -11.83
CA GLN A 50 4.14 -6.20 -10.61
C GLN A 50 4.04 -4.69 -10.75
N VAL A 51 3.98 -4.01 -9.61
CA VAL A 51 4.16 -2.57 -9.53
C VAL A 51 5.44 -2.28 -8.74
N ILE A 52 6.26 -1.38 -9.29
CA ILE A 52 7.55 -0.98 -8.73
C ILE A 52 7.54 0.52 -8.49
N PHE A 53 8.03 0.93 -7.33
CA PHE A 53 8.04 2.31 -6.87
C PHE A 53 9.46 2.84 -6.83
N TYR A 54 9.72 3.97 -7.49
CA TYR A 54 11.06 4.54 -7.61
C TYR A 54 11.15 5.98 -7.16
N ASP A 55 12.30 6.32 -6.58
CA ASP A 55 12.74 7.70 -6.44
C ASP A 55 14.01 7.97 -7.25
N TRP A 56 14.14 9.19 -7.74
CA TRP A 56 15.33 9.67 -8.40
C TRP A 56 16.44 9.93 -7.38
N SER A 57 17.56 9.23 -7.52
CA SER A 57 18.77 9.52 -6.78
C SER A 57 19.60 10.54 -7.55
N ALA A 58 19.64 11.79 -7.07
CA ALA A 58 20.52 12.81 -7.65
C ALA A 58 22.01 12.42 -7.56
N ALA A 59 22.42 11.82 -6.44
CA ALA A 59 23.80 11.37 -6.22
C ALA A 59 24.24 10.29 -7.22
N ASN A 60 23.37 9.32 -7.52
CA ASN A 60 23.68 8.21 -8.42
C ASN A 60 23.20 8.44 -9.87
N ARG A 61 22.52 9.57 -10.11
CA ARG A 61 21.89 9.96 -11.38
C ARG A 61 21.04 8.85 -11.99
N ARG A 62 20.22 8.19 -11.17
CA ARG A 62 19.37 7.07 -11.58
C ARG A 62 18.19 6.88 -10.63
N PHE A 63 17.18 6.16 -11.09
CA PHE A 63 16.07 5.71 -10.25
C PHE A 63 16.48 4.53 -9.35
N HIS A 64 16.15 4.65 -8.07
CA HIS A 64 16.31 3.59 -7.07
C HIS A 64 14.95 3.03 -6.67
N VAL A 65 14.84 1.71 -6.63
CA VAL A 65 13.63 1.05 -6.13
C VAL A 65 13.48 1.37 -4.64
N ARG A 66 12.28 1.83 -4.25
CA ARG A 66 11.86 2.06 -2.86
C ARG A 66 11.07 0.88 -2.30
N ALA A 67 10.21 0.29 -3.13
CA ALA A 67 9.42 -0.89 -2.84
C ALA A 67 8.87 -1.47 -4.15
N TRP A 68 8.35 -2.69 -4.07
CA TRP A 68 7.67 -3.36 -5.16
C TRP A 68 6.65 -4.35 -4.61
N ARG A 69 5.71 -4.80 -5.44
CA ARG A 69 4.76 -5.87 -5.11
C ARG A 69 4.26 -6.55 -6.37
N LEU A 70 3.88 -7.82 -6.25
CA LEU A 70 3.06 -8.48 -7.26
C LEU A 70 1.65 -7.89 -7.26
N ILE A 71 1.08 -7.71 -8.46
CA ILE A 71 -0.32 -7.35 -8.65
C ILE A 71 -1.15 -8.63 -8.52
N LYS A 72 -2.03 -8.66 -7.52
CA LYS A 72 -2.90 -9.82 -7.23
C LYS A 72 -4.34 -9.65 -7.73
N SER A 73 -4.71 -8.41 -8.05
CA SER A 73 -6.06 -8.00 -8.43
C SER A 73 -6.02 -6.64 -9.11
N ASP A 74 -7.00 -6.37 -9.98
CA ASP A 74 -7.00 -5.20 -10.86
C ASP A 74 -7.09 -3.86 -10.12
N ASP A 75 -7.62 -3.85 -8.89
CA ASP A 75 -7.67 -2.68 -8.01
C ASP A 75 -6.26 -2.18 -7.59
N GLN A 76 -5.23 -3.00 -7.80
CA GLN A 76 -3.84 -2.68 -7.51
C GLN A 76 -3.10 -2.08 -8.71
N ILE A 77 -3.73 -2.05 -9.90
CA ILE A 77 -3.14 -1.47 -11.11
C ILE A 77 -3.09 0.06 -10.95
N PRO A 78 -1.98 0.73 -11.32
CA PRO A 78 -1.89 2.18 -11.26
C PRO A 78 -2.96 2.87 -12.12
N ILE A 79 -3.77 3.73 -11.51
CA ILE A 79 -4.80 4.50 -12.20
C ILE A 79 -4.37 5.95 -12.40
N ARG A 80 -4.69 6.52 -13.57
CA ARG A 80 -4.45 7.93 -13.85
C ARG A 80 -5.55 8.79 -13.26
N GLN A 81 -5.15 9.76 -12.46
CA GLN A 81 -5.98 10.86 -11.98
C GLN A 81 -5.71 12.08 -12.87
N PHE A 82 -6.75 12.86 -13.17
CA PHE A 82 -6.66 13.98 -14.13
C PHE A 82 -6.55 15.35 -13.46
N ASP A 83 -7.02 15.48 -12.20
CA ASP A 83 -7.02 16.75 -11.47
C ASP A 83 -6.64 16.56 -9.97
N PRO A 84 -5.44 17.02 -9.53
CA PRO A 84 -4.27 17.28 -10.37
C PRO A 84 -3.78 16.00 -11.06
N PRO A 85 -3.11 16.10 -12.23
CA PRO A 85 -2.64 14.95 -12.98
C PRO A 85 -1.57 14.16 -12.21
N ARG A 86 -1.83 12.88 -11.96
CA ARG A 86 -0.94 11.96 -11.25
C ARG A 86 -1.37 10.51 -11.48
N TYR A 87 -0.54 9.56 -11.07
CA TYR A 87 -0.88 8.15 -11.00
C TYR A 87 -1.02 7.73 -9.55
N GLU A 88 -1.97 6.85 -9.28
CA GLU A 88 -2.26 6.33 -7.94
C GLU A 88 -2.31 4.80 -7.96
N CYS A 89 -1.70 4.16 -6.98
CA CYS A 89 -1.78 2.72 -6.74
C CYS A 89 -2.16 2.51 -5.27
N SER A 90 -3.19 1.71 -5.01
CA SER A 90 -3.68 1.45 -3.66
C SER A 90 -3.93 -0.03 -3.40
N TRP A 91 -3.82 -0.42 -2.14
CA TRP A 91 -4.14 -1.77 -1.69
C TRP A 91 -4.41 -1.77 -0.20
N ASN A 92 -5.00 -2.87 0.30
CA ASN A 92 -5.13 -3.12 1.72
C ASN A 92 -4.01 -4.05 2.20
N ASP A 93 -3.42 -3.73 3.34
CA ASP A 93 -2.30 -4.40 3.97
C ASP A 93 -2.56 -4.47 5.48
N GLU A 94 -2.86 -5.66 6.00
CA GLU A 94 -3.15 -5.87 7.44
C GLU A 94 -4.19 -4.90 8.04
N GLY A 95 -5.24 -4.56 7.27
CA GLY A 95 -6.27 -3.61 7.69
C GLY A 95 -5.90 -2.13 7.49
N CYS A 96 -4.69 -1.84 7.00
CA CYS A 96 -4.24 -0.52 6.59
C CYS A 96 -4.45 -0.31 5.09
N GLN A 97 -5.12 0.77 4.70
CA GLN A 97 -5.21 1.16 3.28
C GLN A 97 -3.94 1.92 2.88
N ARG A 98 -3.12 1.30 2.04
CA ARG A 98 -1.92 1.92 1.45
C ARG A 98 -2.28 2.66 0.17
N LEU A 99 -1.69 3.83 -0.02
CA LEU A 99 -1.79 4.60 -1.25
C LEU A 99 -0.41 5.18 -1.62
N VAL A 100 0.04 4.88 -2.83
CA VAL A 100 1.25 5.47 -3.41
C VAL A 100 0.85 6.32 -4.62
N THR A 101 1.41 7.52 -4.70
CA THR A 101 1.16 8.43 -5.82
C THR A 101 2.46 8.85 -6.50
N ALA A 102 2.44 9.02 -7.82
CA ALA A 102 3.57 9.54 -8.59
C ALA A 102 3.12 10.50 -9.69
N PRO A 103 3.95 11.49 -10.08
CA PRO A 103 3.68 12.33 -11.24
C PRO A 103 3.83 11.56 -12.56
N GLN A 104 4.65 10.50 -12.58
CA GLN A 104 4.95 9.72 -13.77
C GLN A 104 4.62 8.23 -13.56
N MET A 105 4.18 7.59 -14.64
CA MET A 105 4.04 6.15 -14.72
C MET A 105 4.64 5.66 -16.04
N LYS A 106 5.27 4.49 -16.00
CA LYS A 106 5.67 3.76 -17.20
C LYS A 106 5.11 2.34 -17.15
N GLU A 107 4.79 1.81 -18.32
CA GLU A 107 4.38 0.42 -18.49
C GLU A 107 5.47 -0.31 -19.27
N THR A 108 5.84 -1.51 -18.82
CA THR A 108 6.93 -2.28 -19.41
C THR A 108 6.56 -3.75 -19.56
N TRP A 109 6.95 -4.34 -20.69
CA TRP A 109 6.73 -5.74 -21.02
C TRP A 109 8.08 -6.39 -21.34
N THR A 110 8.60 -7.22 -20.46
CA THR A 110 9.97 -7.74 -20.58
C THR A 110 10.11 -9.16 -20.04
N GLN A 111 11.17 -9.87 -20.48
CA GLN A 111 11.58 -11.16 -19.91
C GLN A 111 12.54 -11.02 -18.71
N GLN A 112 12.82 -9.78 -18.29
CA GLN A 112 13.75 -9.47 -17.21
C GLN A 112 13.02 -8.63 -16.16
N ASP A 113 13.06 -9.07 -14.91
CA ASP A 113 12.48 -8.34 -13.79
C ASP A 113 13.31 -7.07 -13.49
N PRO A 114 12.75 -5.85 -13.68
CA PRO A 114 13.45 -4.58 -13.43
C PRO A 114 13.88 -4.42 -11.97
N GLU A 115 13.10 -4.97 -11.02
CA GLU A 115 13.45 -4.93 -9.60
C GLU A 115 14.72 -5.73 -9.35
N ARG A 116 14.78 -6.95 -9.90
CA ARG A 116 15.93 -7.84 -9.75
C ARG A 116 17.19 -7.26 -10.38
N LEU A 117 17.05 -6.59 -11.53
CA LEU A 117 18.14 -5.84 -12.14
C LEU A 117 18.59 -4.68 -11.25
N ASN A 118 17.66 -3.91 -10.68
CA ASN A 118 17.99 -2.81 -9.77
C ASN A 118 18.73 -3.31 -8.52
N ARG A 119 18.28 -4.44 -7.95
CA ARG A 119 18.90 -5.08 -6.78
C ARG A 119 20.36 -5.45 -6.98
N ALA A 120 20.76 -5.83 -8.20
CA ALA A 120 22.16 -6.11 -8.53
C ALA A 120 23.07 -4.87 -8.40
N PHE A 121 22.52 -3.65 -8.57
CA PHE A 121 23.25 -2.39 -8.42
C PHE A 121 23.04 -1.71 -7.06
N TRP A 122 21.83 -1.80 -6.52
CA TRP A 122 21.42 -1.19 -5.26
C TRP A 122 20.67 -2.23 -4.40
N PRO A 123 21.41 -2.99 -3.58
CA PRO A 123 20.85 -4.04 -2.72
C PRO A 123 19.77 -3.51 -1.79
N GLU A 124 18.86 -4.39 -1.40
CA GLU A 124 17.66 -4.04 -0.64
C GLU A 124 17.99 -3.41 0.71
N GLU A 125 19.07 -3.85 1.34
CA GLU A 125 19.55 -3.38 2.64
C GLU A 125 20.03 -1.93 2.61
N ARG A 126 20.32 -1.39 1.42
CA ARG A 126 20.75 0.00 1.21
C ARG A 126 19.59 0.89 0.75
N ARG A 127 18.39 0.34 0.58
CA ARG A 127 17.22 1.11 0.15
C ARG A 127 16.66 1.88 1.33
N VAL A 128 16.22 3.11 1.07
CA VAL A 128 15.33 3.80 1.99
C VAL A 128 13.95 3.12 1.84
N PRO A 129 13.38 2.52 2.89
CA PRO A 129 12.12 1.80 2.75
C PRO A 129 10.99 2.78 2.42
N LEU A 130 10.01 2.36 1.63
CA LEU A 130 8.85 3.22 1.30
C LEU A 130 7.98 3.50 2.53
N TRP A 131 7.84 2.50 3.39
CA TRP A 131 7.10 2.57 4.64
C TRP A 131 8.08 2.52 5.81
N GLU A 132 7.79 3.26 6.88
CA GLU A 132 8.56 3.13 8.11
C GLU A 132 8.34 1.73 8.70
N ALA A 133 9.39 1.17 9.30
CA ALA A 133 9.23 -0.04 10.11
C ALA A 133 8.27 0.27 11.26
N PRO A 134 7.44 -0.68 11.71
CA PRO A 134 6.64 -0.50 12.91
C PRO A 134 7.57 -0.10 14.06
N THR A 135 7.35 1.07 14.65
CA THR A 135 8.07 1.45 15.87
C THR A 135 7.70 0.42 16.93
N SER A 136 8.67 -0.37 17.40
CA SER A 136 8.42 -1.24 18.55
C SER A 136 7.97 -0.37 19.73
N PRO A 137 6.89 -0.74 20.44
CA PRO A 137 6.37 0.02 21.57
C PRO A 137 7.39 0.12 22.72
#